data_AF-A0A1I3PNF0-F1
#
_entry.id   AF-A0A1I3PNF0-F1
#
_cell.length_a   1.000
_cell.length_b   1.000
_cell.length_c   1.000
_cell.angle_alpha   90.00
_cell.angle_beta   90.00
_cell.angle_gamma   90.00
#
_symmetry.space_group_name_H-M   'P 1'
#
loop_
_entity.id
_entity.type
_entity.pdbx_description
1 polymer ?
#
loop_
_entity_poly.entity_id
_entity_poly.type
_entity_poly.pdbx_seq_one_letter_code
_entity_poly.pdbx_strand_id
1 'polypeptide(L)'
;MVSRENRAIAGSFVLLVTAIAVLTAIDSYTGISMGQHPLPAFLLLVGFAVVVPQLYLAATDDGESDDVSPQARVRFATVAIAAFALLFASDVLLTGFEASPLEDTEALQNLLILAIGAVSLLVLLGYELVAGSRSSGSGETR
;
A
#
# COMPACT_ATOMS: atom_id res chain seq x y z
N MET A 1 -3.95 -24.41 -18.56
CA MET A 1 -3.23 -24.02 -17.32
C MET A 1 -3.59 -22.56 -17.07
N VAL A 2 -4.14 -22.23 -15.90
CA VAL A 2 -4.47 -20.83 -15.57
C VAL A 2 -3.15 -20.07 -15.41
N SER A 3 -2.98 -18.95 -16.11
CA SER A 3 -1.81 -18.08 -15.94
C SER A 3 -1.65 -17.71 -14.45
N ARG A 4 -0.40 -17.68 -13.95
CA ARG A 4 -0.11 -17.29 -12.56
C ARG A 4 -0.65 -15.90 -12.25
N GLU A 5 -0.62 -15.00 -13.23
CA GLU A 5 -1.20 -13.66 -13.14
C GLU A 5 -2.71 -13.71 -12.87
N ASN A 6 -3.44 -14.52 -13.65
CA ASN A 6 -4.89 -14.66 -13.47
C ASN A 6 -5.24 -15.27 -12.10
N ARG A 7 -4.37 -16.14 -11.56
CA ARG A 7 -4.50 -16.68 -10.20
C ARG A 7 -4.21 -15.63 -9.13
N ALA A 8 -3.29 -14.70 -9.38
CA ALA A 8 -2.96 -13.65 -8.44
C ALA A 8 -3.97 -12.49 -8.46
N ILE A 9 -4.56 -12.18 -9.62
CA ILE A 9 -5.73 -11.29 -9.72
C ILE A 9 -6.89 -11.89 -8.94
N ALA A 10 -7.20 -13.17 -9.18
CA ALA A 10 -8.22 -13.88 -8.42
C ALA A 10 -7.90 -13.93 -6.92
N GLY A 11 -6.65 -14.16 -6.55
CA GLY A 11 -6.17 -14.15 -5.17
C GLY A 11 -6.34 -12.78 -4.49
N SER A 12 -6.01 -11.70 -5.20
CA SER A 12 -6.19 -10.32 -4.73
C SER A 12 -7.67 -10.00 -4.54
N PHE A 13 -8.53 -10.45 -5.47
CA PHE A 13 -9.98 -10.30 -5.34
C PHE A 13 -10.53 -11.08 -4.14
N VAL A 14 -10.11 -12.33 -3.95
CA VAL A 14 -10.50 -13.13 -2.78
C VAL A 14 -10.01 -12.48 -1.49
N LEU A 15 -8.79 -11.95 -1.46
CA LEU A 15 -8.24 -11.23 -0.32
C LEU A 15 -9.03 -9.96 -0.02
N LEU A 16 -9.43 -9.20 -1.06
CA LEU A 16 -10.25 -8.01 -0.90
C LEU A 16 -11.62 -8.36 -0.32
N VAL A 17 -12.31 -9.36 -0.89
CA VAL A 17 -13.61 -9.83 -0.37
C VAL A 17 -13.46 -10.31 1.07
N THR A 18 -12.39 -11.04 1.38
CA THR A 18 -12.09 -11.51 2.74
C THR A 18 -11.85 -10.34 3.68
N ALA A 19 -11.07 -9.33 3.28
CA ALA A 19 -10.81 -8.14 4.09
C ALA A 19 -12.09 -7.37 4.38
N ILE A 20 -12.95 -7.17 3.38
CA ILE A 20 -14.27 -6.55 3.56
C ILE A 20 -15.12 -7.38 4.52
N ALA A 21 -15.20 -8.70 4.34
CA ALA A 21 -15.97 -9.58 5.20
C ALA A 21 -15.47 -9.55 6.65
N VAL A 22 -14.15 -9.53 6.87
CA VAL A 22 -13.53 -9.40 8.19
C VAL A 22 -13.88 -8.06 8.83
N LEU A 23 -13.77 -6.95 8.10
CA LEU A 23 -14.13 -5.62 8.60
C LEU A 23 -15.61 -5.55 8.99
N THR A 24 -16.51 -6.04 8.13
CA THR A 24 -17.95 -6.09 8.42
C THR A 24 -18.27 -7.01 9.61
N ALA A 25 -17.59 -8.15 9.73
CA ALA A 25 -17.76 -9.04 10.86
C ALA A 25 -17.31 -8.38 12.17
N ILE A 26 -16.16 -7.70 12.18
CA ILE A 26 -15.68 -7.01 13.40
C ILE A 26 -16.70 -5.96 13.84
N ASP A 27 -17.19 -5.12 12.93
CA ASP A 27 -18.22 -4.11 13.21
C ASP A 27 -19.49 -4.77 13.78
N SER A 28 -19.96 -5.84 13.14
CA SER A 28 -21.20 -6.54 13.51
C SER A 28 -21.12 -7.28 14.85
N TYR A 29 -19.97 -7.89 15.18
CA TYR A 29 -19.82 -8.77 16.34
C TYR A 29 -19.24 -8.08 17.57
N THR A 30 -18.41 -7.05 17.39
CA THR A 30 -17.75 -6.35 18.50
C THR A 30 -18.36 -4.98 18.77
N GLY A 31 -19.16 -4.44 17.85
CA GLY A 31 -19.67 -3.07 17.90
C GLY A 31 -18.58 -2.00 17.72
N ILE A 32 -17.35 -2.41 17.38
CA ILE A 32 -16.23 -1.52 17.10
C ILE A 32 -16.35 -1.05 15.66
N SER A 33 -16.73 0.21 15.48
CA SER A 33 -16.80 0.80 14.15
C SER A 33 -15.40 0.99 13.59
N MET A 34 -15.08 0.26 12.52
CA MET A 34 -13.83 0.43 11.78
C MET A 34 -13.71 1.81 11.13
N GLY A 35 -14.81 2.56 11.01
CA GLY A 35 -14.79 3.97 10.64
C GLY A 35 -14.03 4.85 11.64
N GLN A 36 -14.02 4.49 12.93
CA GLN A 36 -13.27 5.19 13.99
C GLN A 36 -11.84 4.67 14.16
N HIS A 37 -11.48 3.62 13.41
CA HIS A 37 -10.17 2.99 13.43
C HIS A 37 -9.60 2.91 12.00
N PRO A 38 -9.28 4.07 11.38
CA PRO A 38 -8.85 4.13 9.99
C PRO A 38 -7.53 3.37 9.75
N LEU A 39 -6.64 3.27 10.74
CA LEU A 39 -5.34 2.61 10.56
C LEU A 39 -5.49 1.08 10.40
N PRO A 40 -6.18 0.34 11.28
CA PRO A 40 -6.47 -1.08 11.04
C PRO A 40 -7.17 -1.34 9.71
N ALA A 41 -8.16 -0.51 9.34
CA ALA A 41 -8.87 -0.64 8.07
C ALA A 41 -7.93 -0.43 6.87
N PHE A 42 -7.06 0.58 6.92
CA PHE A 42 -6.04 0.84 5.90
C PHE A 42 -5.07 -0.35 5.76
N LEU A 43 -4.56 -0.88 6.87
CA LEU A 43 -3.62 -2.01 6.85
C LEU A 43 -4.26 -3.28 6.27
N LEU A 44 -5.53 -3.55 6.58
CA LEU A 44 -6.24 -4.71 6.02
C LEU A 44 -6.56 -4.54 4.54
N LEU A 45 -7.10 -3.40 4.12
CA LEU A 45 -7.50 -3.20 2.73
C LEU A 45 -6.30 -2.93 1.82
N VAL A 46 -5.45 -1.99 2.19
CA VAL A 46 -4.34 -1.56 1.34
C VAL A 46 -3.14 -2.46 1.56
N GLY A 47 -2.74 -2.67 2.82
CA GLY A 47 -1.60 -3.53 3.13
C GLY A 47 -1.85 -4.97 2.70
N PHE A 48 -2.91 -5.59 3.21
CA PHE A 48 -3.12 -7.02 3.01
C PHE A 48 -3.80 -7.37 1.69
N ALA A 49 -4.85 -6.66 1.27
CA ALA A 49 -5.56 -7.02 0.04
C ALA A 49 -4.92 -6.48 -1.24
N VAL A 50 -4.14 -5.39 -1.18
CA VAL A 50 -3.52 -4.78 -2.37
C VAL A 50 -2.01 -5.02 -2.41
N VAL A 51 -1.27 -4.64 -1.36
CA VAL A 51 0.20 -4.61 -1.38
C VAL A 51 0.79 -6.02 -1.27
N VAL A 52 0.30 -6.85 -0.36
CA VAL A 52 0.84 -8.21 -0.15
C VAL A 52 0.81 -9.06 -1.43
N PRO A 53 -0.27 -9.12 -2.22
CA PRO A 53 -0.27 -9.84 -3.49
C PRO A 53 0.78 -9.35 -4.49
N GLN A 54 0.97 -8.03 -4.59
CA GLN A 54 1.93 -7.43 -5.53
C GLN A 54 3.37 -7.72 -5.10
N LEU A 55 3.66 -7.68 -3.80
CA LEU A 55 4.97 -8.05 -3.27
C LEU A 55 5.24 -9.55 -3.37
N TYR A 56 4.21 -10.39 -3.15
CA TYR A 56 4.32 -11.84 -3.33
C TYR A 56 4.67 -12.18 -4.79
N LEU A 57 3.99 -11.55 -5.75
CA LEU A 57 4.30 -11.73 -7.16
C LEU A 57 5.71 -11.22 -7.49
N ALA A 58 6.09 -10.03 -7.02
CA ALA A 58 7.43 -9.50 -7.25
C ALA A 58 8.54 -10.40 -6.70
N ALA A 59 8.28 -11.15 -5.62
CA ALA A 59 9.25 -12.04 -4.99
C ALA A 59 9.29 -13.45 -5.57
N THR A 60 8.24 -13.89 -6.27
CA THR A 60 8.08 -15.29 -6.73
C THR A 60 8.04 -15.44 -8.25
N ASP A 61 8.19 -14.33 -8.96
CA ASP A 61 8.23 -14.31 -10.42
C ASP A 61 9.67 -14.40 -10.92
N ASP A 62 9.95 -15.46 -11.68
CA ASP A 62 11.29 -15.83 -12.15
C ASP A 62 11.59 -15.25 -13.55
N GLY A 63 10.68 -14.43 -14.11
CA GLY A 63 10.91 -13.63 -15.32
C GLY A 63 10.71 -14.35 -16.66
N GLU A 64 10.20 -15.59 -16.66
CA GLU A 64 10.09 -16.41 -17.88
C GLU A 64 8.76 -16.27 -18.64
N SER A 65 7.75 -15.56 -18.10
CA SER A 65 6.42 -15.49 -18.74
C SER A 65 5.57 -14.24 -18.51
N ASP A 66 6.04 -13.23 -17.77
CA ASP A 66 5.20 -12.09 -17.37
C ASP A 66 5.59 -10.79 -18.09
N ASP A 67 4.60 -10.07 -18.61
CA ASP A 67 4.74 -8.75 -19.24
C ASP A 67 5.09 -7.63 -18.23
N VAL A 68 5.03 -7.91 -16.93
CA VAL A 68 5.20 -6.92 -15.86
C VAL A 68 6.38 -7.29 -14.97
N SER A 69 7.42 -6.45 -14.97
CA SER A 69 8.62 -6.70 -14.15
C SER A 69 8.35 -6.62 -12.64
N PRO A 70 9.09 -7.36 -11.80
CA PRO A 70 9.02 -7.26 -10.35
C PRO A 70 9.15 -5.82 -9.82
N GLN A 71 10.00 -5.01 -10.47
CA GLN A 71 10.19 -3.60 -10.13
C GLN A 71 8.94 -2.77 -10.40
N ALA A 72 8.22 -3.02 -11.51
CA ALA A 72 6.96 -2.35 -11.81
C ALA A 72 5.88 -2.68 -10.76
N ARG A 73 5.85 -3.92 -10.28
CA ARG A 73 4.92 -4.35 -9.21
C ARG A 73 5.19 -3.66 -7.88
N VAL A 74 6.47 -3.55 -7.48
CA VAL A 74 6.86 -2.79 -6.28
C VAL A 74 6.53 -1.31 -6.41
N ARG A 75 6.83 -0.70 -7.56
CA ARG A 75 6.46 0.70 -7.86
C ARG A 75 4.96 0.93 -7.74
N PHE A 76 4.15 0.04 -8.34
CA PHE A 76 2.70 0.08 -8.22
C PHE A 76 2.26 -0.01 -6.76
N ALA A 77 2.77 -0.97 -5.99
CA ALA A 77 2.44 -1.13 -4.58
C ALA A 77 2.73 0.15 -3.78
N THR A 78 3.89 0.77 -3.98
CA THR A 78 4.24 2.04 -3.34
C THR A 78 3.28 3.17 -3.72
N VAL A 79 2.99 3.34 -5.02
CA VAL A 79 2.07 4.39 -5.48
C VAL A 79 0.66 4.15 -4.94
N ALA A 80 0.21 2.90 -4.89
CA ALA A 80 -1.07 2.53 -4.30
C ALA A 80 -1.12 2.87 -2.80
N ILE A 81 -0.08 2.54 -2.02
CA ILE A 81 0.02 2.92 -0.60
C ILE A 81 -0.17 4.43 -0.45
N ALA A 82 0.56 5.23 -1.23
CA ALA A 82 0.48 6.68 -1.15
C ALA A 82 -0.91 7.22 -1.55
N ALA A 83 -1.48 6.71 -2.65
CA ALA A 83 -2.79 7.14 -3.13
C ALA A 83 -3.89 6.81 -2.13
N PHE A 84 -3.92 5.59 -1.59
CA PHE A 84 -4.91 5.21 -0.60
C PHE A 84 -4.68 5.90 0.75
N ALA A 85 -3.43 6.23 1.11
CA ALA A 85 -3.16 6.99 2.32
C ALA A 85 -3.85 8.36 2.29
N LEU A 86 -3.82 9.03 1.14
CA LEU A 86 -4.54 10.30 0.94
C LEU A 86 -6.07 10.14 1.04
N LEU A 87 -6.62 9.03 0.56
CA LEU A 87 -8.05 8.74 0.65
C LEU A 87 -8.49 8.45 2.08
N PHE A 88 -7.70 7.71 2.86
CA PHE A 88 -8.02 7.40 4.25
C PHE A 88 -7.83 8.60 5.17
N ALA A 89 -6.81 9.41 4.94
CA ALA A 89 -6.52 10.59 5.77
C ALA A 89 -7.15 11.88 5.23
N SER A 90 -8.15 11.78 4.34
CA SER A 90 -8.76 12.96 3.70
C SER A 90 -9.38 13.91 4.72
N ASP A 91 -9.89 13.38 5.84
CA ASP A 91 -10.51 14.19 6.87
C ASP A 91 -9.50 15.17 7.49
N VAL A 92 -8.35 14.68 7.95
CA VAL A 92 -7.25 15.51 8.49
C VAL A 92 -6.72 16.53 7.47
N LEU A 93 -6.67 16.16 6.18
CA LEU A 93 -6.24 17.08 5.13
C LEU A 93 -7.23 18.21 4.88
N LEU A 94 -8.53 17.98 5.09
CA LEU A 94 -9.60 18.94 4.85
C LEU A 94 -9.90 19.81 6.07
N THR A 95 -9.84 19.25 7.28
CA THR A 95 -10.16 19.93 8.54
C THR A 95 -8.93 20.59 9.18
N GLY A 96 -7.72 20.20 8.78
CA GLY A 96 -6.48 20.77 9.29
C GLY A 96 -6.10 20.25 10.69
N PHE A 97 -4.90 20.61 11.14
CA PHE A 97 -4.35 20.19 12.44
C PHE A 97 -4.87 21.06 13.60
N GLU A 98 -6.18 21.32 13.66
CA GLU A 98 -6.74 22.20 14.71
C GLU A 98 -6.79 21.51 16.08
N ALA A 99 -6.94 20.19 16.13
CA ALA A 99 -6.83 19.39 17.35
C ALA A 99 -5.40 18.86 17.54
N SER A 100 -4.93 18.82 18.79
CA SER A 100 -3.66 18.16 19.13
C SER A 100 -3.74 16.69 18.71
N PRO A 101 -2.94 16.21 17.75
CA PRO A 101 -3.06 14.83 17.24
C PRO A 101 -2.79 13.76 18.30
N LEU A 102 -2.25 14.16 19.46
CA LEU A 102 -1.99 13.26 20.58
C LEU A 102 -3.20 13.09 21.51
N GLU A 103 -4.20 13.96 21.42
CA GLU A 103 -5.42 13.91 22.23
C GLU A 103 -6.55 13.16 21.50
N ASP A 104 -6.54 13.19 20.17
CA ASP A 104 -7.47 12.45 19.33
C ASP A 104 -6.78 11.25 18.65
N THR A 105 -7.22 10.05 19.02
CA THR A 105 -6.68 8.79 18.51
C THR A 105 -7.02 8.58 17.02
N GLU A 106 -8.11 9.15 16.52
CA GLU A 106 -8.47 9.06 15.09
C GLU A 106 -7.54 9.96 14.26
N ALA A 107 -7.33 11.20 14.69
CA ALA A 107 -6.37 12.11 14.08
C ALA A 107 -4.94 11.53 14.07
N LEU A 108 -4.50 10.89 15.16
CA LEU A 108 -3.19 10.22 15.22
C LEU A 108 -3.08 9.12 14.17
N GLN A 109 -4.10 8.28 14.03
CA GLN A 109 -4.12 7.20 13.05
C GLN A 109 -4.06 7.73 11.62
N ASN A 110 -4.83 8.76 11.30
CA ASN A 110 -4.80 9.41 9.99
C ASN A 110 -3.42 10.02 9.68
N LEU A 111 -2.77 10.62 10.67
CA LEU A 111 -1.40 11.15 10.54
C LEU A 111 -0.39 10.01 10.29
N LEU A 112 -0.51 8.89 11.01
CA LEU A 112 0.32 7.71 10.77
C LEU A 112 0.13 7.15 9.36
N ILE A 113 -1.11 7.10 8.86
CA ILE A 113 -1.41 6.68 7.48
C ILE A 113 -0.73 7.62 6.47
N LEU A 114 -0.81 8.94 6.67
CA LEU A 114 -0.10 9.92 5.84
C LEU A 114 1.41 9.73 5.90
N ALA A 115 1.97 9.48 7.09
CA ALA A 115 3.39 9.22 7.26
C ALA A 115 3.82 7.96 6.50
N ILE A 116 3.04 6.88 6.55
CA ILE A 116 3.27 5.65 5.76
C ILE A 116 3.26 5.98 4.26
N GLY A 117 2.25 6.71 3.79
CA GLY A 117 2.16 7.15 2.40
C GLY A 117 3.37 7.97 1.96
N ALA A 118 3.75 8.98 2.73
CA ALA A 118 4.90 9.85 2.45
C ALA A 118 6.22 9.08 2.46
N VAL A 119 6.48 8.27 3.48
CA VAL A 119 7.69 7.45 3.59
C VAL A 119 7.79 6.47 2.43
N SER A 120 6.68 5.87 1.99
CA SER A 120 6.69 4.96 0.84
C SER A 120 7.20 5.66 -0.43
N LEU A 121 6.74 6.89 -0.70
CA LEU A 121 7.20 7.67 -1.85
C LEU A 121 8.66 8.11 -1.70
N LEU A 122 9.08 8.50 -0.49
CA LEU A 122 10.48 8.87 -0.23
C LEU A 122 11.43 7.69 -0.44
N VAL A 123 11.05 6.50 0.00
CA VAL A 123 11.82 5.28 -0.23
C VAL A 123 11.91 4.96 -1.72
N LEU A 124 10.79 5.07 -2.45
CA LEU A 124 10.81 4.85 -3.90
C LEU A 124 11.68 5.87 -4.62
N LEU A 125 11.54 7.16 -4.30
CA LEU A 125 12.36 8.21 -4.88
C LEU A 125 13.85 7.98 -4.59
N GLY A 126 14.20 7.65 -3.34
CA GLY A 126 15.57 7.31 -2.95
C GLY A 126 16.11 6.11 -3.73
N TYR A 127 15.29 5.08 -3.93
CA TYR A 127 15.65 3.93 -4.76
C TYR A 127 15.91 4.32 -6.22
N GLU A 128 15.03 5.11 -6.84
CA GLU A 128 15.20 5.56 -8.24
C GLU A 128 16.46 6.41 -8.41
N LEU A 129 16.76 7.30 -7.46
CA LEU A 129 17.97 8.13 -7.50
C LEU A 129 19.26 7.28 -7.41
N VAL A 130 19.28 6.29 -6.50
CA VAL A 130 20.42 5.38 -6.35
C VAL A 130 20.55 4.48 -7.58
N ALA A 131 19.45 3.95 -8.12
CA ALA A 131 19.47 3.12 -9.31
C ALA A 131 19.97 3.90 -10.54
N GLY A 132 19.49 5.14 -10.73
CA GLY A 132 19.90 6.03 -11.82
C GLY A 132 21.38 6.43 -11.76
N SER A 133 21.93 6.65 -10.57
CA SER A 133 23.37 6.96 -10.42
C SER A 133 24.27 5.80 -10.85
N ARG A 134 23.86 4.54 -10.62
CA ARG A 134 24.63 3.35 -11.03
C ARG A 134 24.63 3.14 -12.54
N SER A 135 23.53 3.47 -13.22
CA SER A 135 23.48 3.38 -14.69
C SER A 135 24.34 4.44 -15.38
N SER A 136 24.54 5.61 -14.77
CA SER A 136 25.36 6.67 -15.36
C SER A 136 26.86 6.45 -15.16
N GLY A 137 27.28 5.91 -14.01
CA GLY A 137 28.70 5.67 -13.71
C GLY A 137 29.35 4.52 -14.50
N SER A 138 28.56 3.70 -15.20
CA SER A 138 29.06 2.60 -16.05
C SER A 138 29.31 3.01 -17.52
N GLY A 139 29.07 4.27 -17.87
CA GLY A 139 29.31 4.83 -19.20
C GLY A 139 30.63 5.61 -19.38
N GLU A 140 31.41 5.82 -18.32
CA GLU A 140 32.55 6.76 -18.30
C GLU A 140 33.95 6.10 -18.36
N THR A 141 34.03 4.86 -18.84
CA THR A 141 35.31 4.18 -19.13
C THR A 141 35.36 3.68 -20.58
N ARG A 142 35.56 4.60 -21.53
CA ARG A 142 36.05 4.28 -22.87
C ARG A 142 37.06 5.32 -23.35
#